data_AF-A0A0J0YIM2-F1
#
_entry.id   AF-A0A0J0YIM2-F1
#
_cell.length_a   1.000
_cell.length_b   1.000
_cell.length_c   1.000
_cell.angle_alpha   90.00
_cell.angle_beta   90.00
_cell.angle_gamma   90.00
#
_symmetry.space_group_name_H-M   'P 1'
#
loop_
_entity.id
_entity.type
_entity.pdbx_description
1 polymer ?
#
loop_
_entity_poly.entity_id
_entity_poly.type
_entity_poly.pdbx_seq_one_letter_code
_entity_poly.pdbx_strand_id
1 'polypeptide(L)'
;MFVEQVQRIKNKLIKAKNADVKLKVFGSEEHKYALGYTLNEKDILKFEKEYDLELPECYRTFLTNVGNGGIGFNASGAGPFYGIYPFGKMIEELIDKNTKEYLSQDCVWYPNMTDEYWDEITKNIDEEGISDEDFEIELGKIFSGILPLGSQGCSYIHGLVLNGEFKGRVVNLDLDRQKPKFTFENNFLDWYERWLDEVISGDLIVDTATWFGYSMGGKAEDLLETYFSVSEFNIKKDCLNALLKKAKLDTETLDVIEAEFKLRSGEIQEVLLQILTKFDYNKAHVHLIEYANENLLQVFQFVFWYAKEKSSDWLESIETNVGKINDEETFRFCTYLLKEMNIDYGEIIAPFASNENEDIRVSAYYSLGQLKNKSKYLETFIQGLNDKTDSVVRTALQALDGLEDKKLLIHYKSISERFPKEQNYILVNLNLRLKPFGLTNSTIKNIDVETYEFFTDKNKWYQFWK
;
A
#
# COMPACT_ATOMS: atom_id res chain seq x y z
N MET A 1 -23.77 7.30 -30.12
CA MET A 1 -24.66 6.98 -28.97
C MET A 1 -24.34 7.76 -27.69
N PHE A 2 -23.24 8.52 -27.62
CA PHE A 2 -22.72 9.13 -26.38
C PHE A 2 -22.83 10.66 -26.25
N VAL A 3 -23.63 11.35 -27.07
CA VAL A 3 -23.64 12.83 -27.15
C VAL A 3 -23.90 13.49 -25.80
N GLU A 4 -24.90 13.02 -25.06
CA GLU A 4 -25.23 13.57 -23.74
C GLU A 4 -24.12 13.32 -22.71
N GLN A 5 -23.53 12.12 -22.71
CA GLN A 5 -22.43 11.75 -21.83
C GLN A 5 -21.19 12.61 -22.08
N VAL A 6 -20.83 12.85 -23.33
CA VAL A 6 -19.75 13.77 -23.71
C VAL A 6 -19.97 15.16 -23.13
N GLN A 7 -21.19 15.69 -23.20
CA GLN A 7 -21.50 17.00 -22.63
C GLN A 7 -21.40 16.99 -21.10
N ARG A 8 -21.84 15.91 -20.44
CA ARG A 8 -21.65 15.73 -19.00
C ARG A 8 -20.18 15.70 -18.62
N ILE A 9 -19.35 14.93 -19.34
CA ILE A 9 -17.89 14.83 -19.11
C ILE A 9 -17.23 16.21 -19.24
N LYS A 10 -17.53 16.97 -20.30
CA LYS A 10 -16.99 18.34 -20.47
C LYS A 10 -17.36 19.25 -19.30
N ASN A 11 -18.61 19.19 -18.86
CA ASN A 11 -19.07 19.98 -17.71
C ASN A 11 -18.40 19.50 -16.41
N LYS A 12 -18.23 18.19 -16.23
CA LYS A 12 -17.59 17.58 -15.06
C LYS A 12 -16.10 17.91 -14.99
N LEU A 13 -15.37 18.01 -16.11
CA LEU A 13 -13.98 18.49 -16.12
C LEU A 13 -13.83 19.88 -15.50
N ILE A 14 -14.74 20.80 -15.84
CA ILE A 14 -14.76 22.15 -15.25
C ILE A 14 -15.05 22.07 -13.75
N LYS A 15 -16.03 21.24 -13.34
CA LYS A 15 -16.38 21.05 -11.94
C LYS A 15 -15.25 20.40 -11.14
N ALA A 16 -14.59 19.38 -11.68
CA ALA A 16 -13.46 18.68 -11.07
C ALA A 16 -12.30 19.64 -10.82
N LYS A 17 -11.95 20.47 -11.81
CA LYS A 17 -10.95 21.54 -11.63
C LYS A 17 -11.30 22.53 -10.52
N ASN A 18 -12.59 22.83 -10.35
CA ASN A 18 -13.07 23.72 -9.29
C ASN A 18 -13.20 23.04 -7.93
N ALA A 19 -13.36 21.72 -7.88
CA ALA A 19 -13.37 20.94 -6.64
C ALA A 19 -11.94 20.77 -6.11
N ASP A 20 -10.99 20.52 -7.01
CA ASP A 20 -9.58 20.30 -6.68
C ASP A 20 -8.71 21.53 -6.97
N VAL A 21 -9.08 22.68 -6.39
CA VAL A 21 -8.37 23.97 -6.61
C VAL A 21 -6.90 23.94 -6.17
N LYS A 22 -6.54 23.02 -5.26
CA LYS A 22 -5.17 22.85 -4.76
C LYS A 22 -4.40 21.75 -5.49
N LEU A 23 -5.00 21.11 -6.50
CA LEU A 23 -4.40 20.04 -7.28
C LEU A 23 -3.89 18.88 -6.41
N LYS A 24 -4.70 18.46 -5.43
CA LYS A 24 -4.40 17.39 -4.48
C LYS A 24 -4.70 15.99 -5.02
N VAL A 25 -5.56 15.86 -6.02
CA VAL A 25 -5.79 14.56 -6.67
C VAL A 25 -4.47 14.11 -7.29
N PHE A 26 -4.08 12.86 -7.06
CA PHE A 26 -2.82 12.34 -7.58
C PHE A 26 -2.69 12.57 -9.10
N GLY A 27 -1.58 13.22 -9.50
CA GLY A 27 -1.28 13.61 -10.88
C GLY A 27 -1.92 14.91 -11.39
N SER A 28 -2.85 15.51 -10.65
CA SER A 28 -3.54 16.72 -11.10
C SER A 28 -2.65 17.97 -11.11
N GLU A 29 -1.55 17.99 -10.34
CA GLU A 29 -0.52 19.04 -10.40
C GLU A 29 0.12 19.16 -11.80
N GLU A 30 0.28 18.03 -12.48
CA GLU A 30 0.88 17.93 -13.82
C GLU A 30 -0.13 18.31 -14.91
N HIS A 31 -1.24 17.56 -15.00
CA HIS A 31 -2.19 17.73 -16.09
C HIS A 31 -3.16 18.91 -15.89
N LYS A 32 -3.35 19.41 -14.66
CA LYS A 32 -4.18 20.59 -14.32
C LYS A 32 -5.62 20.56 -14.87
N TYR A 33 -6.18 19.36 -14.95
CA TYR A 33 -7.46 19.05 -15.61
C TYR A 33 -7.55 19.54 -17.07
N ALA A 34 -6.42 19.72 -17.75
CA ALA A 34 -6.34 20.15 -19.14
C ALA A 34 -6.29 18.94 -20.09
N LEU A 35 -6.94 19.10 -21.23
CA LEU A 35 -6.86 18.19 -22.37
C LEU A 35 -6.34 18.94 -23.59
N GLY A 36 -5.65 18.23 -24.47
CA GLY A 36 -5.25 18.71 -25.78
C GLY A 36 -6.42 18.73 -26.76
N TYR A 37 -6.11 19.02 -28.03
CA TYR A 37 -7.10 19.16 -29.09
C TYR A 37 -7.78 17.83 -29.42
N THR A 38 -9.03 17.88 -29.88
CA THR A 38 -9.72 16.71 -30.42
C THR A 38 -9.11 16.27 -31.75
N LEU A 39 -9.21 14.97 -32.03
CA LEU A 39 -8.79 14.41 -33.30
C LEU A 39 -9.90 14.51 -34.35
N ASN A 40 -9.49 14.52 -35.61
CA ASN A 40 -10.43 14.39 -36.73
C ASN A 40 -10.55 12.91 -37.15
N GLU A 41 -11.63 12.58 -37.85
CA GLU A 41 -11.90 11.21 -38.30
C GLU A 41 -10.80 10.63 -39.21
N LYS A 42 -10.06 11.47 -39.96
CA LYS A 42 -9.01 10.98 -40.85
C LYS A 42 -7.83 10.40 -40.08
N ASP A 43 -7.48 11.01 -38.94
CA ASP A 43 -6.39 10.53 -38.08
C ASP A 43 -6.77 9.20 -37.42
N ILE A 44 -8.02 9.06 -36.97
CA ILE A 44 -8.55 7.81 -36.43
C ILE A 44 -8.54 6.71 -37.49
N LEU A 45 -9.12 6.97 -38.68
CA LEU A 45 -9.18 6.00 -39.76
C LEU A 45 -7.78 5.59 -40.26
N LYS A 46 -6.81 6.51 -40.21
CA LYS A 46 -5.42 6.18 -40.52
C LYS A 46 -4.87 5.16 -39.53
N PHE A 47 -5.06 5.38 -38.22
CA PHE A 47 -4.62 4.45 -37.19
C PHE A 47 -5.31 3.09 -37.31
N GLU A 48 -6.63 3.07 -37.46
CA GLU A 48 -7.40 1.83 -37.62
C GLU A 48 -6.94 1.00 -38.82
N LYS A 49 -6.66 1.67 -39.95
CA LYS A 49 -6.09 1.01 -41.13
C LYS A 49 -4.65 0.55 -40.91
N GLU A 50 -3.85 1.33 -40.19
CA GLU A 50 -2.45 1.00 -39.90
C GLU A 50 -2.34 -0.22 -39.00
N TYR A 51 -3.21 -0.35 -38.00
CA TYR A 51 -3.21 -1.43 -37.01
C TYR A 51 -4.22 -2.54 -37.28
N ASP A 52 -4.95 -2.48 -38.40
CA ASP A 52 -5.96 -3.47 -38.80
C ASP A 52 -6.99 -3.78 -37.70
N LEU A 53 -7.54 -2.72 -37.10
CA LEU A 53 -8.50 -2.82 -36.01
C LEU A 53 -9.55 -1.72 -36.10
N GLU A 54 -10.61 -1.85 -35.33
CA GLU A 54 -11.58 -0.76 -35.12
C GLU A 54 -11.55 -0.31 -33.66
N LEU A 55 -11.43 0.98 -33.40
CA LEU A 55 -11.47 1.50 -32.03
C LEU A 55 -12.86 1.29 -31.41
N PRO A 56 -12.94 1.02 -30.10
CA PRO A 56 -14.20 1.07 -29.38
C PRO A 56 -14.91 2.43 -29.56
N GLU A 57 -16.23 2.43 -29.85
CA GLU A 57 -17.00 3.67 -30.12
C GLU A 57 -16.86 4.70 -28.99
N CYS A 58 -16.80 4.24 -27.74
CA CYS A 58 -16.62 5.10 -26.56
C CYS A 58 -15.28 5.87 -26.60
N TYR A 59 -14.18 5.21 -26.94
CA TYR A 59 -12.85 5.83 -26.99
C TYR A 59 -12.68 6.70 -28.24
N ARG A 60 -13.16 6.22 -29.40
CA ARG A 60 -13.27 7.04 -30.62
C ARG A 60 -14.02 8.34 -30.33
N THR A 61 -15.16 8.26 -29.64
CA THR A 61 -15.96 9.42 -29.27
C THR A 61 -15.22 10.39 -28.35
N PHE A 62 -14.49 9.87 -27.36
CA PHE A 62 -13.65 10.70 -26.48
C PHE A 62 -12.62 11.51 -27.27
N LEU A 63 -11.88 10.84 -28.16
CA LEU A 63 -10.82 11.47 -28.96
C LEU A 63 -11.36 12.56 -29.88
N THR A 64 -12.52 12.32 -30.51
CA THR A 64 -13.09 13.26 -31.49
C THR A 64 -13.91 14.38 -30.87
N ASN A 65 -14.42 14.20 -29.64
CA ASN A 65 -15.31 15.17 -29.03
C ASN A 65 -14.82 15.77 -27.70
N VAL A 66 -14.00 15.08 -26.93
CA VAL A 66 -13.57 15.52 -25.58
C VAL A 66 -12.14 16.08 -25.61
N GLY A 67 -11.17 15.30 -26.09
CA GLY A 67 -9.78 15.75 -26.23
C GLY A 67 -8.80 14.60 -26.43
N ASN A 68 -7.55 14.94 -26.71
CA ASN A 68 -6.46 13.97 -26.89
C ASN A 68 -5.15 14.52 -26.31
N GLY A 69 -4.49 13.72 -25.44
CA GLY A 69 -3.26 14.13 -24.76
C GLY A 69 -3.45 15.43 -23.97
N GLY A 70 -2.34 16.10 -23.65
CA GLY A 70 -2.34 17.33 -22.87
C GLY A 70 -0.94 17.76 -22.44
N ILE A 71 -0.89 18.46 -21.30
CA ILE A 71 0.34 19.04 -20.75
C ILE A 71 0.93 18.21 -19.60
N GLY A 72 0.30 17.10 -19.25
CA GLY A 72 0.76 16.24 -18.16
C GLY A 72 1.98 15.41 -18.54
N PHE A 73 2.34 14.49 -17.64
CA PHE A 73 3.42 13.54 -17.83
C PHE A 73 3.30 12.78 -19.16
N ASN A 74 4.39 12.62 -19.92
CA ASN A 74 4.39 12.04 -21.27
C ASN A 74 3.37 12.70 -22.25
N ALA A 75 3.15 14.01 -22.09
CA ALA A 75 2.14 14.78 -22.82
C ALA A 75 0.70 14.25 -22.60
N SER A 76 0.44 13.62 -21.45
CA SER A 76 -0.88 13.08 -21.13
C SER A 76 -1.91 14.18 -20.89
N GLY A 77 -3.15 13.85 -21.22
CA GLY A 77 -4.33 14.64 -20.90
C GLY A 77 -4.82 14.37 -19.49
N ALA A 78 -5.76 15.19 -19.03
CA ALA A 78 -6.46 14.97 -17.77
C ALA A 78 -7.01 13.55 -17.67
N GLY A 79 -6.77 12.91 -16.54
CA GLY A 79 -7.18 11.54 -16.26
C GLY A 79 -6.67 11.11 -14.88
N PRO A 80 -7.04 9.90 -14.42
CA PRO A 80 -6.51 9.36 -13.18
C PRO A 80 -4.99 9.15 -13.26
N PHE A 81 -4.33 9.19 -12.11
CA PHE A 81 -2.87 9.05 -11.98
C PHE A 81 -2.12 9.99 -12.92
N TYR A 82 -1.20 9.48 -13.75
CA TYR A 82 -0.39 10.31 -14.64
C TYR A 82 -1.13 10.83 -15.89
N GLY A 83 -2.43 10.56 -15.99
CA GLY A 83 -3.30 11.03 -17.07
C GLY A 83 -3.45 10.03 -18.21
N ILE A 84 -4.15 10.46 -19.27
CA ILE A 84 -4.39 9.65 -20.47
C ILE A 84 -3.38 10.02 -21.55
N TYR A 85 -2.60 9.05 -22.03
CA TYR A 85 -1.60 9.25 -23.08
C TYR A 85 -2.22 9.85 -24.35
N PRO A 86 -1.44 10.63 -25.12
CA PRO A 86 -1.84 10.99 -26.46
C PRO A 86 -2.06 9.76 -27.32
N PHE A 87 -3.15 9.75 -28.08
CA PHE A 87 -3.45 8.76 -29.09
C PHE A 87 -2.29 8.59 -30.06
N GLY A 88 -1.93 7.33 -30.32
CA GLY A 88 -0.80 6.99 -31.17
C GLY A 88 0.56 7.07 -30.47
N LYS A 89 0.61 7.30 -29.14
CA LYS A 89 1.83 7.30 -28.33
C LYS A 89 1.79 6.18 -27.29
N MET A 90 2.97 5.76 -26.85
CA MET A 90 3.15 4.71 -25.84
C MET A 90 2.50 3.36 -26.21
N ILE A 91 2.24 3.13 -27.51
CA ILE A 91 1.59 1.89 -27.98
C ILE A 91 2.47 0.67 -27.67
N GLU A 92 3.78 0.85 -27.74
CA GLU A 92 4.80 -0.19 -27.53
C GLU A 92 5.10 -0.44 -26.04
N GLU A 93 4.42 0.22 -25.10
CA GLU A 93 4.72 0.12 -23.66
C GLU A 93 4.46 -1.27 -23.07
N LEU A 94 3.52 -2.03 -23.63
CA LEU A 94 3.26 -3.43 -23.23
C LEU A 94 3.97 -4.45 -24.12
N ILE A 95 4.17 -4.10 -25.39
CA ILE A 95 4.64 -4.99 -26.45
C ILE A 95 5.58 -4.19 -27.35
N ASP A 96 6.88 -4.44 -27.27
CA ASP A 96 7.90 -3.74 -28.07
C ASP A 96 7.97 -4.28 -29.51
N LYS A 97 7.87 -5.61 -29.68
CA LYS A 97 7.96 -6.26 -31.00
C LYS A 97 6.61 -6.75 -31.52
N ASN A 98 6.39 -6.60 -32.83
CA ASN A 98 5.17 -7.03 -33.51
C ASN A 98 3.88 -6.42 -32.91
N THR A 99 3.99 -5.24 -32.30
CA THR A 99 2.89 -4.49 -31.65
C THR A 99 1.64 -4.43 -32.53
N LYS A 100 1.81 -4.15 -33.84
CA LYS A 100 0.71 -4.13 -34.81
C LYS A 100 -0.05 -5.45 -34.89
N GLU A 101 0.65 -6.58 -34.90
CA GLU A 101 0.04 -7.91 -35.00
C GLU A 101 -0.79 -8.20 -33.76
N TYR A 102 -0.23 -7.99 -32.56
CA TYR A 102 -0.91 -8.30 -31.31
C TYR A 102 -2.04 -7.32 -30.95
N LEU A 103 -1.94 -6.03 -31.30
CA LEU A 103 -3.03 -5.07 -31.04
C LEU A 103 -4.31 -5.41 -31.83
N SER A 104 -4.19 -6.03 -33.00
CA SER A 104 -5.33 -6.43 -33.83
C SER A 104 -6.05 -7.68 -33.34
N GLN A 105 -5.41 -8.45 -32.45
CA GLN A 105 -5.97 -9.70 -31.91
C GLN A 105 -7.00 -9.43 -30.82
N ASP A 106 -7.82 -10.44 -30.53
CA ASP A 106 -8.77 -10.41 -29.42
C ASP A 106 -8.05 -10.44 -28.08
N CYS A 107 -8.58 -9.69 -27.11
CA CYS A 107 -8.10 -9.76 -25.73
C CYS A 107 -8.47 -11.10 -25.12
N VAL A 108 -7.47 -11.78 -24.55
CA VAL A 108 -7.61 -13.09 -23.90
C VAL A 108 -8.06 -12.97 -22.44
N TRP A 109 -8.21 -11.77 -21.92
CA TRP A 109 -8.63 -11.54 -20.54
C TRP A 109 -10.13 -11.34 -20.42
N TYR A 110 -10.67 -11.77 -19.29
CA TYR A 110 -12.07 -11.56 -18.94
C TYR A 110 -12.23 -11.10 -17.48
N PRO A 111 -13.33 -10.40 -17.14
CA PRO A 111 -13.59 -9.95 -15.78
C PRO A 111 -13.67 -11.12 -14.80
N ASN A 112 -13.11 -10.94 -13.60
CA ASN A 112 -13.07 -11.96 -12.54
C ASN A 112 -12.41 -13.28 -12.99
N MET A 113 -11.37 -13.20 -13.85
CA MET A 113 -10.60 -14.36 -14.25
C MET A 113 -10.02 -15.10 -13.03
N THR A 114 -10.03 -16.43 -13.11
CA THR A 114 -9.53 -17.29 -12.03
C THR A 114 -8.02 -17.27 -11.98
N ASP A 115 -7.44 -17.63 -10.84
CA ASP A 115 -5.99 -17.76 -10.72
C ASP A 115 -5.48 -18.87 -11.63
N GLU A 116 -6.21 -19.98 -11.78
CA GLU A 116 -5.82 -21.10 -12.64
C GLU A 116 -5.74 -20.71 -14.12
N TYR A 117 -6.67 -19.89 -14.60
CA TYR A 117 -6.62 -19.39 -15.98
C TYR A 117 -5.44 -18.45 -16.18
N TRP A 118 -5.19 -17.55 -15.21
CA TRP A 118 -4.05 -16.64 -15.26
C TRP A 118 -2.73 -17.42 -15.30
N ASP A 119 -2.56 -18.37 -14.39
CA ASP A 119 -1.38 -19.25 -14.31
C ASP A 119 -1.19 -20.04 -15.62
N GLU A 120 -2.28 -20.51 -16.24
CA GLU A 120 -2.21 -21.23 -17.51
C GLU A 120 -1.67 -20.36 -18.65
N ILE A 121 -2.14 -19.11 -18.78
CA ILE A 121 -1.72 -18.23 -19.87
C ILE A 121 -0.35 -17.57 -19.63
N THR A 122 0.13 -17.51 -18.38
CA THR A 122 1.48 -17.00 -18.06
C THR A 122 2.53 -18.10 -17.88
N LYS A 123 2.12 -19.37 -17.83
CA LYS A 123 3.01 -20.51 -17.57
C LYS A 123 4.29 -20.51 -18.40
N ASN A 124 4.18 -20.21 -19.70
CA ASN A 124 5.32 -20.28 -20.61
C ASN A 124 6.30 -19.12 -20.38
N ILE A 125 5.79 -17.91 -20.12
CA ILE A 125 6.66 -16.73 -19.95
C ILE A 125 7.47 -16.79 -18.64
N ASP A 126 6.97 -17.53 -17.65
CA ASP A 126 7.63 -17.73 -16.37
C ASP A 126 8.57 -18.97 -16.36
N GLU A 127 8.79 -19.62 -17.51
CA GLU A 127 9.71 -20.76 -17.63
C GLU A 127 11.18 -20.33 -17.43
N GLU A 128 11.90 -21.04 -16.55
CA GLU A 128 13.33 -20.80 -16.34
C GLU A 128 14.12 -21.07 -17.62
N GLY A 129 14.83 -20.05 -18.11
CA GLY A 129 15.68 -20.17 -19.30
C GLY A 129 14.95 -19.96 -20.63
N ILE A 130 13.73 -19.40 -20.61
CA ILE A 130 13.08 -18.89 -21.81
C ILE A 130 14.02 -17.96 -22.60
N SER A 131 14.01 -18.08 -23.93
CA SER A 131 14.81 -17.21 -24.78
C SER A 131 14.20 -15.81 -24.85
N ASP A 132 15.02 -14.78 -25.13
CA ASP A 132 14.52 -13.42 -25.32
C ASP A 132 13.47 -13.33 -26.44
N GLU A 133 13.55 -14.19 -27.47
CA GLU A 133 12.59 -14.20 -28.58
C GLU A 133 11.26 -14.83 -28.17
N ASP A 134 11.30 -15.97 -27.47
CA ASP A 134 10.10 -16.64 -26.96
C ASP A 134 9.42 -15.79 -25.88
N PHE A 135 10.19 -15.11 -25.03
CA PHE A 135 9.67 -14.20 -24.02
C PHE A 135 8.80 -13.10 -24.65
N GLU A 136 9.29 -12.45 -25.70
CA GLU A 136 8.55 -11.42 -26.43
C GLU A 136 7.28 -11.96 -27.11
N ILE A 137 7.33 -13.22 -27.60
CA ILE A 137 6.18 -13.88 -28.21
C ILE A 137 5.09 -14.16 -27.16
N GLU A 138 5.45 -14.75 -26.02
CA GLU A 138 4.49 -15.02 -24.94
C GLU A 138 3.95 -13.71 -24.33
N LEU A 139 4.79 -12.67 -24.21
CA LEU A 139 4.38 -11.34 -23.75
C LEU A 139 3.32 -10.73 -24.68
N GLY A 140 3.55 -10.81 -25.99
CA GLY A 140 2.61 -10.35 -27.01
C GLY A 140 1.27 -11.07 -26.96
N LYS A 141 1.27 -12.39 -26.73
CA LYS A 141 0.03 -13.19 -26.55
C LYS A 141 -0.74 -12.76 -25.30
N ILE A 142 -0.06 -12.54 -24.18
CA ILE A 142 -0.69 -12.14 -22.92
C ILE A 142 -1.36 -10.76 -23.04
N PHE A 143 -0.70 -9.79 -23.67
CA PHE A 143 -1.20 -8.40 -23.80
C PHE A 143 -1.95 -8.11 -25.11
N SER A 144 -2.32 -9.15 -25.87
CA SER A 144 -3.02 -9.02 -27.14
C SER A 144 -4.32 -8.23 -27.02
N GLY A 145 -4.58 -7.35 -28.00
CA GLY A 145 -5.79 -6.55 -28.05
C GLY A 145 -5.89 -5.47 -26.98
N ILE A 146 -4.79 -5.06 -26.33
CA ILE A 146 -4.78 -4.05 -25.27
C ILE A 146 -3.98 -2.82 -25.69
N LEU A 147 -4.63 -1.65 -25.63
CA LEU A 147 -3.98 -0.37 -25.84
C LEU A 147 -3.59 0.27 -24.49
N PRO A 148 -2.32 0.67 -24.28
CA PRO A 148 -1.93 1.44 -23.11
C PRO A 148 -2.63 2.81 -23.10
N LEU A 149 -3.34 3.12 -22.02
CA LEU A 149 -4.05 4.39 -21.82
C LEU A 149 -3.25 5.38 -20.97
N GLY A 150 -2.47 4.91 -20.00
CA GLY A 150 -1.78 5.79 -19.06
C GLY A 150 -1.09 5.02 -17.93
N SER A 151 -0.02 5.60 -17.39
CA SER A 151 0.68 5.03 -16.23
C SER A 151 -0.02 5.37 -14.91
N GLN A 152 -0.03 4.40 -14.00
CA GLN A 152 -0.42 4.58 -12.61
C GLN A 152 0.78 4.85 -11.69
N GLY A 153 2.01 4.76 -12.22
CA GLY A 153 3.27 4.76 -11.48
C GLY A 153 3.85 3.36 -11.32
N CYS A 154 5.15 3.28 -10.99
CA CYS A 154 5.90 2.02 -10.95
C CYS A 154 5.71 1.23 -12.27
N SER A 155 5.24 0.00 -12.19
CA SER A 155 4.98 -0.91 -13.31
C SER A 155 3.49 -0.99 -13.69
N TYR A 156 2.61 -0.21 -13.04
CA TYR A 156 1.15 -0.30 -13.22
C TYR A 156 0.65 0.60 -14.36
N ILE A 157 -0.24 0.06 -15.19
CA ILE A 157 -0.77 0.69 -16.41
C ILE A 157 -2.30 0.54 -16.46
N HIS A 158 -2.99 1.55 -16.99
CA HIS A 158 -4.37 1.41 -17.47
C HIS A 158 -4.35 0.93 -18.92
N GLY A 159 -5.05 -0.15 -19.23
CA GLY A 159 -5.23 -0.68 -20.58
C GLY A 159 -6.67 -0.52 -21.07
N LEU A 160 -6.85 -0.29 -22.37
CA LEU A 160 -8.13 -0.35 -23.06
C LEU A 160 -8.22 -1.63 -23.87
N VAL A 161 -9.28 -2.41 -23.67
CA VAL A 161 -9.56 -3.57 -24.51
C VAL A 161 -10.05 -3.10 -25.88
N LEU A 162 -9.30 -3.43 -26.94
CA LEU A 162 -9.57 -3.01 -28.31
C LEU A 162 -10.49 -3.98 -29.07
N ASN A 163 -10.36 -5.28 -28.82
CA ASN A 163 -11.07 -6.34 -29.54
C ASN A 163 -11.53 -7.46 -28.58
N GLY A 164 -12.37 -8.37 -29.07
CA GLY A 164 -13.00 -9.43 -28.27
C GLY A 164 -14.29 -8.99 -27.54
N GLU A 165 -14.79 -9.89 -26.67
CA GLU A 165 -16.07 -9.74 -25.96
C GLU A 165 -16.15 -8.49 -25.08
N PHE A 166 -15.03 -8.08 -24.47
CA PHE A 166 -14.97 -6.97 -23.52
C PHE A 166 -14.47 -5.66 -24.15
N LYS A 167 -14.57 -5.54 -25.48
CA LYS A 167 -14.18 -4.35 -26.25
C LYS A 167 -14.72 -3.06 -25.64
N GLY A 168 -13.82 -2.10 -25.42
CA GLY A 168 -14.11 -0.79 -24.86
C GLY A 168 -13.99 -0.68 -23.35
N ARG A 169 -13.81 -1.78 -22.63
CA ARG A 169 -13.58 -1.77 -21.17
C ARG A 169 -12.15 -1.41 -20.81
N VAL A 170 -11.99 -0.85 -19.61
CA VAL A 170 -10.70 -0.52 -19.03
C VAL A 170 -10.26 -1.63 -18.08
N VAL A 171 -8.98 -1.95 -18.12
CA VAL A 171 -8.34 -2.95 -17.25
C VAL A 171 -7.09 -2.34 -16.61
N ASN A 172 -6.90 -2.57 -15.33
CA ASN A 172 -5.67 -2.24 -14.62
C ASN A 172 -4.72 -3.45 -14.69
N LEU A 173 -3.49 -3.23 -15.11
CA LEU A 173 -2.48 -4.27 -15.29
C LEU A 173 -1.13 -3.84 -14.72
N ASP A 174 -0.22 -4.79 -14.63
CA ASP A 174 1.15 -4.61 -14.15
C ASP A 174 2.14 -5.21 -15.16
N LEU A 175 3.22 -4.49 -15.49
CA LEU A 175 4.33 -4.98 -16.32
C LEU A 175 5.08 -6.14 -15.66
N ASP A 176 5.02 -6.24 -14.32
CA ASP A 176 5.52 -7.40 -13.57
C ASP A 176 4.56 -8.61 -13.63
N ARG A 177 3.50 -8.54 -14.45
CA ARG A 177 2.55 -9.62 -14.75
C ARG A 177 1.78 -10.12 -13.53
N GLN A 178 1.42 -9.20 -12.63
CA GLN A 178 0.34 -9.47 -11.68
C GLN A 178 -0.99 -9.59 -12.41
N LYS A 179 -1.87 -10.47 -11.92
CA LYS A 179 -3.18 -10.74 -12.53
C LYS A 179 -3.98 -9.44 -12.76
N PRO A 180 -4.38 -9.13 -14.01
CA PRO A 180 -5.09 -7.90 -14.33
C PRO A 180 -6.45 -7.78 -13.63
N LYS A 181 -6.85 -6.55 -13.33
CA LYS A 181 -8.15 -6.23 -12.72
C LYS A 181 -8.97 -5.33 -13.64
N PHE A 182 -10.04 -5.88 -14.20
CA PHE A 182 -11.03 -5.08 -14.92
C PHE A 182 -11.68 -4.05 -13.99
N THR A 183 -11.90 -2.84 -14.51
CA THR A 183 -12.68 -1.84 -13.78
C THR A 183 -14.17 -2.21 -13.82
N PHE A 184 -14.96 -1.59 -12.94
CA PHE A 184 -16.38 -1.92 -12.78
C PHE A 184 -17.26 -1.36 -13.90
N GLU A 185 -16.71 -0.45 -14.70
CA GLU A 185 -17.46 0.28 -15.72
C GLU A 185 -17.52 -0.52 -17.04
N ASN A 186 -18.63 -0.29 -17.76
CA ASN A 186 -18.93 -1.03 -18.98
C ASN A 186 -18.08 -0.57 -20.17
N ASN A 187 -17.51 0.64 -20.11
CA ASN A 187 -16.67 1.18 -21.16
C ASN A 187 -15.79 2.34 -20.66
N PHE A 188 -14.87 2.78 -21.52
CA PHE A 188 -13.94 3.88 -21.24
C PHE A 188 -14.61 5.20 -20.82
N LEU A 189 -15.73 5.59 -21.43
CA LEU A 189 -16.40 6.85 -21.07
C LEU A 189 -17.04 6.78 -19.70
N ASP A 190 -17.62 5.63 -19.33
CA ASP A 190 -18.18 5.40 -18.00
C ASP A 190 -17.06 5.46 -16.93
N TRP A 191 -15.92 4.82 -17.21
CA TRP A 191 -14.73 4.87 -16.34
C TRP A 191 -14.19 6.30 -16.18
N TYR A 192 -14.05 7.03 -17.28
CA TYR A 192 -13.56 8.42 -17.25
C TYR A 192 -14.56 9.37 -16.57
N GLU A 193 -15.86 9.18 -16.81
CA GLU A 193 -16.91 9.97 -16.16
C GLU A 193 -16.94 9.71 -14.65
N ARG A 194 -16.78 8.46 -14.22
CA ARG A 194 -16.67 8.09 -12.81
C ARG A 194 -15.46 8.74 -12.14
N TRP A 195 -14.29 8.75 -12.78
CA TRP A 195 -13.11 9.44 -12.24
C TRP A 195 -13.45 10.89 -11.88
N LEU A 196 -14.12 11.60 -12.80
CA LEU A 196 -14.55 12.97 -12.55
C LEU A 196 -15.57 13.08 -11.41
N ASP A 197 -16.50 12.13 -11.30
CA ASP A 197 -17.46 12.12 -10.19
C ASP A 197 -16.78 11.98 -8.83
N GLU A 198 -15.76 11.13 -8.72
CA GLU A 198 -15.01 10.92 -7.48
C GLU A 198 -14.05 12.09 -7.17
N VAL A 199 -13.55 12.81 -8.18
CA VAL A 199 -12.89 14.10 -7.95
C VAL A 199 -13.88 15.13 -7.42
N ILE A 200 -15.06 15.24 -8.03
CA ILE A 200 -16.07 16.25 -7.67
C ILE A 200 -16.65 15.98 -6.27
N SER A 201 -16.86 14.73 -5.88
CA SER A 201 -17.32 14.35 -4.55
C SER A 201 -16.26 14.60 -3.47
N GLY A 202 -14.99 14.68 -3.88
CA GLY A 202 -13.83 14.76 -2.99
C GLY A 202 -13.30 13.38 -2.55
N ASP A 203 -13.87 12.28 -3.05
CA ASP A 203 -13.41 10.92 -2.73
C ASP A 203 -11.95 10.68 -3.15
N LEU A 204 -11.47 11.37 -4.19
CA LEU A 204 -10.07 11.32 -4.63
C LEU A 204 -9.17 12.42 -4.04
N ILE A 205 -9.70 13.32 -3.22
CA ILE A 205 -8.96 14.43 -2.59
C ILE A 205 -8.52 14.00 -1.19
N VAL A 206 -7.60 13.06 -1.11
CA VAL A 206 -7.09 12.47 0.14
C VAL A 206 -5.57 12.39 0.11
N ASP A 207 -4.94 12.39 1.30
CA ASP A 207 -3.47 12.35 1.41
C ASP A 207 -2.89 10.92 1.30
N THR A 208 -3.67 9.95 0.79
CA THR A 208 -3.28 8.54 0.64
C THR A 208 -3.53 8.05 -0.79
N ALA A 209 -2.89 6.95 -1.18
CA ALA A 209 -3.11 6.36 -2.50
C ALA A 209 -4.58 5.93 -2.67
N THR A 210 -5.27 6.53 -3.64
CA THR A 210 -6.71 6.33 -3.86
C THR A 210 -7.02 5.04 -4.60
N TRP A 211 -6.06 4.51 -5.38
CA TRP A 211 -6.22 3.28 -6.18
C TRP A 211 -7.51 3.30 -7.01
N PHE A 212 -7.73 4.41 -7.73
CA PHE A 212 -8.89 4.56 -8.61
C PHE A 212 -9.01 3.41 -9.61
N GLY A 213 -10.22 2.91 -9.82
CA GLY A 213 -10.51 1.79 -10.72
C GLY A 213 -10.33 0.40 -10.11
N TYR A 214 -9.79 0.26 -8.88
CA TYR A 214 -9.66 -1.05 -8.20
C TYR A 214 -10.82 -1.38 -7.25
N SER A 215 -11.70 -0.44 -6.95
CA SER A 215 -12.90 -0.63 -6.12
C SER A 215 -14.14 -0.15 -6.87
N MET A 216 -15.34 -0.60 -6.49
CA MET A 216 -16.59 -0.12 -7.08
C MET A 216 -16.78 1.38 -6.81
N GLY A 217 -17.47 2.08 -7.71
CA GLY A 217 -17.76 3.52 -7.60
C GLY A 217 -19.23 3.77 -7.35
N GLY A 218 -19.65 5.03 -7.42
CA GLY A 218 -21.03 5.43 -7.22
C GLY A 218 -21.28 6.05 -5.85
N LYS A 219 -22.51 6.45 -5.57
CA LYS A 219 -22.86 7.08 -4.29
C LYS A 219 -23.10 6.02 -3.22
N ALA A 220 -23.08 6.43 -1.95
CA ALA A 220 -23.25 5.50 -0.83
C ALA A 220 -24.62 4.80 -0.88
N GLU A 221 -25.66 5.51 -1.30
CA GLU A 221 -27.03 5.00 -1.40
C GLU A 221 -27.13 3.93 -2.49
N ASP A 222 -26.54 4.18 -3.66
CA ASP A 222 -26.53 3.24 -4.80
C ASP A 222 -25.75 1.96 -4.44
N LEU A 223 -24.65 2.10 -3.70
CA LEU A 223 -23.83 0.98 -3.21
C LEU A 223 -24.61 0.13 -2.20
N LEU A 224 -25.34 0.75 -1.28
CA LEU A 224 -26.18 0.04 -0.31
C LEU A 224 -27.38 -0.64 -1.00
N GLU A 225 -28.03 0.01 -1.96
CA GLU A 225 -29.10 -0.61 -2.76
C GLU A 225 -28.60 -1.86 -3.48
N THR A 226 -27.42 -1.78 -4.10
CA THR A 226 -26.76 -2.93 -4.72
C THR A 226 -26.47 -4.02 -3.69
N TYR A 227 -25.86 -3.65 -2.55
CA TYR A 227 -25.53 -4.58 -1.47
C TYR A 227 -26.76 -5.36 -0.97
N PHE A 228 -27.93 -4.71 -0.83
CA PHE A 228 -29.14 -5.37 -0.34
C PHE A 228 -29.90 -6.15 -1.42
N SER A 229 -29.74 -5.80 -2.70
CA SER A 229 -30.43 -6.46 -3.81
C SER A 229 -29.77 -7.76 -4.28
N VAL A 230 -28.49 -7.95 -3.98
CA VAL A 230 -27.71 -9.13 -4.39
C VAL A 230 -27.49 -10.13 -3.26
N SER A 231 -27.23 -11.39 -3.63
CA SER A 231 -26.88 -12.47 -2.70
C SER A 231 -25.39 -12.84 -2.75
N GLU A 232 -24.73 -12.45 -3.83
CA GLU A 232 -23.37 -12.79 -4.20
C GLU A 232 -22.38 -12.11 -3.25
N PHE A 233 -21.57 -12.94 -2.57
CA PHE A 233 -20.61 -12.50 -1.56
C PHE A 233 -19.62 -11.46 -2.10
N ASN A 234 -19.04 -11.70 -3.28
CA ASN A 234 -18.04 -10.80 -3.87
C ASN A 234 -18.64 -9.42 -4.20
N ILE A 235 -19.87 -9.37 -4.71
CA ILE A 235 -20.54 -8.09 -5.01
C ILE A 235 -20.81 -7.33 -3.72
N LYS A 236 -21.33 -8.00 -2.69
CA LYS A 236 -21.52 -7.39 -1.36
C LYS A 236 -20.21 -6.81 -0.82
N LYS A 237 -19.13 -7.58 -0.88
CA LYS A 237 -17.81 -7.16 -0.43
C LYS A 237 -17.29 -5.97 -1.23
N ASP A 238 -17.48 -5.95 -2.55
CA ASP A 238 -17.12 -4.81 -3.40
C ASP A 238 -17.89 -3.54 -3.05
N CYS A 239 -19.19 -3.65 -2.74
CA CYS A 239 -19.99 -2.51 -2.27
C CYS A 239 -19.45 -1.95 -0.95
N LEU A 240 -19.12 -2.82 0.02
CA LEU A 240 -18.58 -2.40 1.31
C LEU A 240 -17.17 -1.80 1.17
N ASN A 241 -16.30 -2.41 0.35
CA ASN A 241 -14.99 -1.84 0.05
C ASN A 241 -15.10 -0.45 -0.61
N ALA A 242 -16.08 -0.25 -1.49
CA ALA A 242 -16.35 1.05 -2.08
C ALA A 242 -16.82 2.10 -1.03
N LEU A 243 -17.68 1.71 -0.10
CA LEU A 243 -18.07 2.55 1.04
C LEU A 243 -16.86 2.91 1.91
N LEU A 244 -15.98 1.94 2.19
CA LEU A 244 -14.75 2.16 2.95
C LEU A 244 -13.82 3.16 2.27
N LYS A 245 -13.83 3.27 0.94
CA LYS A 245 -13.00 4.22 0.18
C LYS A 245 -13.56 5.64 0.14
N LYS A 246 -14.80 5.88 0.57
CA LYS A 246 -15.38 7.23 0.58
C LYS A 246 -14.60 8.21 1.45
N ALA A 247 -14.65 9.49 1.07
CA ALA A 247 -14.11 10.58 1.89
C ALA A 247 -14.95 10.81 3.14
N LYS A 248 -16.27 10.61 3.04
CA LYS A 248 -17.24 10.76 4.13
C LYS A 248 -18.47 9.89 3.88
N LEU A 249 -19.14 9.50 4.96
CA LEU A 249 -20.47 8.91 4.96
C LEU A 249 -21.36 9.73 5.90
N ASP A 250 -22.65 9.83 5.59
CA ASP A 250 -23.61 10.47 6.48
C ASP A 250 -24.08 9.53 7.60
N THR A 251 -24.78 10.10 8.58
CA THR A 251 -25.26 9.36 9.75
C THR A 251 -26.25 8.27 9.39
N GLU A 252 -27.14 8.50 8.40
CA GLU A 252 -28.13 7.51 7.96
C GLU A 252 -27.45 6.27 7.37
N THR A 253 -26.45 6.49 6.50
CA THR A 253 -25.61 5.41 5.95
C THR A 253 -24.93 4.61 7.07
N LEU A 254 -24.38 5.30 8.07
CA LEU A 254 -23.70 4.64 9.20
C LEU A 254 -24.67 3.88 10.10
N ASP A 255 -25.91 4.35 10.26
CA ASP A 255 -26.96 3.63 11.01
C ASP A 255 -27.33 2.32 10.29
N VAL A 256 -27.43 2.35 8.95
CA VAL A 256 -27.66 1.14 8.14
C VAL A 256 -26.50 0.15 8.26
N ILE A 257 -25.25 0.64 8.19
CA ILE A 257 -24.05 -0.19 8.33
C ILE A 257 -24.00 -0.85 9.72
N GLU A 258 -24.32 -0.12 10.79
CA GLU A 258 -24.34 -0.68 12.15
C GLU A 258 -25.45 -1.72 12.33
N ALA A 259 -26.64 -1.47 11.78
CA ALA A 259 -27.72 -2.44 11.81
C ALA A 259 -27.34 -3.73 11.09
N GLU A 260 -26.67 -3.61 9.93
CA GLU A 260 -26.21 -4.75 9.16
C GLU A 260 -25.06 -5.50 9.85
N PHE A 261 -24.12 -4.78 10.49
CA PHE A 261 -23.04 -5.38 11.27
C PHE A 261 -23.57 -6.37 12.32
N LYS A 262 -24.66 -6.00 13.01
CA LYS A 262 -25.31 -6.83 14.04
C LYS A 262 -25.97 -8.10 13.48
N LEU A 263 -26.19 -8.18 12.17
CA LEU A 263 -26.89 -9.29 11.50
C LEU A 263 -25.94 -10.21 10.71
N ARG A 264 -24.65 -9.86 10.63
CA ARG A 264 -23.65 -10.57 9.82
C ARG A 264 -22.60 -11.22 10.69
N SER A 265 -21.84 -12.12 10.07
CA SER A 265 -20.69 -12.79 10.66
C SER A 265 -19.59 -12.96 9.61
N GLY A 266 -18.37 -13.23 10.05
CA GLY A 266 -17.22 -13.41 9.19
C GLY A 266 -16.82 -12.13 8.44
N GLU A 267 -16.22 -12.29 7.27
CA GLU A 267 -15.56 -11.18 6.55
C GLU A 267 -16.47 -9.97 6.25
N ILE A 268 -17.77 -10.18 6.00
CA ILE A 268 -18.71 -9.06 5.80
C ILE A 268 -18.87 -8.23 7.09
N GLN A 269 -18.98 -8.90 8.24
CA GLN A 269 -19.05 -8.23 9.54
C GLN A 269 -17.77 -7.44 9.82
N GLU A 270 -16.61 -8.00 9.46
CA GLU A 270 -15.30 -7.34 9.61
C GLU A 270 -15.22 -6.04 8.81
N VAL A 271 -15.58 -6.07 7.53
CA VAL A 271 -15.55 -4.85 6.69
C VAL A 271 -16.55 -3.82 7.19
N LEU A 272 -17.74 -4.22 7.66
CA LEU A 272 -18.71 -3.29 8.26
C LEU A 272 -18.14 -2.62 9.51
N LEU A 273 -17.49 -3.38 10.39
CA LEU A 273 -16.83 -2.84 11.59
C LEU A 273 -15.68 -1.90 11.23
N GLN A 274 -14.91 -2.23 10.19
CA GLN A 274 -13.86 -1.38 9.65
C GLN A 274 -14.42 -0.03 9.17
N ILE A 275 -15.54 -0.05 8.43
CA ILE A 275 -16.21 1.16 7.95
C ILE A 275 -16.70 2.00 9.14
N LEU A 276 -17.35 1.39 10.13
CA LEU A 276 -17.77 2.10 11.35
C LEU A 276 -16.56 2.73 12.05
N THR A 277 -15.46 1.99 12.21
CA THR A 277 -14.25 2.52 12.86
C THR A 277 -13.67 3.71 12.10
N LYS A 278 -13.68 3.66 10.76
CA LYS A 278 -13.21 4.76 9.90
C LYS A 278 -14.03 6.03 10.04
N PHE A 279 -15.35 5.93 10.06
CA PHE A 279 -16.22 7.10 9.91
C PHE A 279 -16.91 7.54 11.21
N ASP A 280 -17.03 6.65 12.20
CA ASP A 280 -17.61 6.93 13.51
C ASP A 280 -17.07 5.98 14.60
N TYR A 281 -15.86 6.29 15.08
CA TYR A 281 -15.22 5.53 16.15
C TYR A 281 -16.08 5.37 17.40
N ASN A 282 -16.84 6.40 17.79
CA ASN A 282 -17.65 6.33 19.02
C ASN A 282 -18.75 5.27 18.89
N LYS A 283 -19.38 5.19 17.72
CA LYS A 283 -20.35 4.14 17.39
C LYS A 283 -19.68 2.77 17.31
N ALA A 284 -18.47 2.69 16.73
CA ALA A 284 -17.73 1.44 16.59
C ALA A 284 -17.18 0.89 17.92
N HIS A 285 -16.87 1.75 18.90
CA HIS A 285 -16.06 1.39 20.08
C HIS A 285 -16.63 0.21 20.87
N VAL A 286 -17.93 0.19 21.16
CA VAL A 286 -18.55 -0.92 21.91
C VAL A 286 -18.46 -2.24 21.13
N HIS A 287 -18.65 -2.18 19.81
CA HIS A 287 -18.57 -3.33 18.92
C HIS A 287 -17.12 -3.83 18.78
N LEU A 288 -16.15 -2.93 18.73
CA LEU A 288 -14.73 -3.27 18.71
C LEU A 288 -14.30 -4.00 19.98
N ILE A 289 -14.76 -3.55 21.17
CA ILE A 289 -14.44 -4.20 22.45
C ILE A 289 -14.99 -5.63 22.48
N GLU A 290 -16.22 -5.83 22.00
CA GLU A 290 -16.81 -7.18 21.89
C GLU A 290 -16.04 -8.04 20.89
N TYR A 291 -15.78 -7.51 19.68
CA TYR A 291 -15.10 -8.20 18.58
C TYR A 291 -13.64 -8.55 18.89
N ALA A 292 -12.99 -7.83 19.80
CA ALA A 292 -11.61 -8.12 20.23
C ALA A 292 -11.45 -9.51 20.87
N ASN A 293 -12.54 -10.12 21.37
CA ASN A 293 -12.53 -11.49 21.86
C ASN A 293 -12.46 -12.52 20.72
N GLU A 294 -12.91 -12.16 19.53
CA GLU A 294 -12.88 -13.00 18.34
C GLU A 294 -11.59 -12.79 17.54
N ASN A 295 -11.23 -11.53 17.27
CA ASN A 295 -10.08 -11.18 16.44
C ASN A 295 -9.39 -9.89 16.94
N LEU A 296 -8.49 -10.05 17.91
CA LEU A 296 -7.74 -8.94 18.52
C LEU A 296 -6.87 -8.18 17.51
N LEU A 297 -6.23 -8.92 16.59
CA LEU A 297 -5.39 -8.32 15.54
C LEU A 297 -6.18 -7.31 14.73
N GLN A 298 -7.34 -7.74 14.22
CA GLN A 298 -8.15 -6.93 13.32
C GLN A 298 -8.63 -5.64 13.99
N VAL A 299 -9.02 -5.74 15.26
CA VAL A 299 -9.38 -4.58 16.08
C VAL A 299 -8.21 -3.61 16.23
N PHE A 300 -7.01 -4.10 16.58
CA PHE A 300 -5.85 -3.22 16.71
C PHE A 300 -5.44 -2.56 15.38
N GLN A 301 -5.60 -3.30 14.27
CA GLN A 301 -5.41 -2.75 12.93
C GLN A 301 -6.38 -1.62 12.62
N PHE A 302 -7.68 -1.82 12.87
CA PHE A 302 -8.70 -0.80 12.62
C PHE A 302 -8.47 0.46 13.46
N VAL A 303 -8.18 0.29 14.75
CA VAL A 303 -7.87 1.42 15.64
C VAL A 303 -6.63 2.15 15.15
N PHE A 304 -5.54 1.45 14.81
CA PHE A 304 -4.32 2.10 14.34
C PHE A 304 -4.51 2.83 13.00
N TRP A 305 -5.25 2.25 12.06
CA TRP A 305 -5.44 2.85 10.73
C TRP A 305 -6.38 4.05 10.76
N TYR A 306 -7.38 4.05 11.64
CA TYR A 306 -8.49 5.00 11.55
C TYR A 306 -8.77 5.82 12.80
N ALA A 307 -8.30 5.38 13.97
CA ALA A 307 -8.57 6.02 15.25
C ALA A 307 -7.36 5.97 16.19
N LYS A 308 -6.14 6.13 15.65
CA LYS A 308 -4.90 5.97 16.44
C LYS A 308 -4.77 6.99 17.56
N GLU A 309 -5.37 8.17 17.41
CA GLU A 309 -5.49 9.18 18.45
C GLU A 309 -6.37 8.73 19.63
N LYS A 310 -7.12 7.64 19.47
CA LYS A 310 -7.93 6.97 20.50
C LYS A 310 -7.24 5.75 21.11
N SER A 311 -5.96 5.53 20.82
CA SER A 311 -5.22 4.36 21.36
C SER A 311 -5.30 4.26 22.89
N SER A 312 -5.39 5.38 23.62
CA SER A 312 -5.52 5.37 25.09
C SER A 312 -6.75 4.62 25.61
N ASP A 313 -7.83 4.55 24.83
CA ASP A 313 -9.06 3.83 25.20
C ASP A 313 -8.81 2.31 25.28
N TRP A 314 -7.72 1.83 24.68
CA TRP A 314 -7.38 0.42 24.52
C TRP A 314 -6.38 -0.10 25.54
N LEU A 315 -5.88 0.73 26.46
CA LEU A 315 -4.84 0.31 27.41
C LEU A 315 -5.30 -0.88 28.28
N GLU A 316 -6.50 -0.81 28.85
CA GLU A 316 -7.05 -1.90 29.68
C GLU A 316 -7.25 -3.20 28.87
N SER A 317 -7.73 -3.07 27.63
CA SER A 317 -7.91 -4.20 26.72
C SER A 317 -6.56 -4.84 26.33
N ILE A 318 -5.54 -4.00 26.09
CA ILE A 318 -4.17 -4.46 25.86
C ILE A 318 -3.66 -5.19 27.10
N GLU A 319 -3.68 -4.58 28.28
CA GLU A 319 -3.17 -5.20 29.51
C GLU A 319 -3.85 -6.54 29.81
N THR A 320 -5.16 -6.65 29.54
CA THR A 320 -5.94 -7.88 29.73
C THR A 320 -5.59 -8.97 28.73
N ASN A 321 -5.24 -8.62 27.49
CA ASN A 321 -5.02 -9.58 26.41
C ASN A 321 -3.55 -9.78 26.03
N VAL A 322 -2.63 -8.95 26.54
CA VAL A 322 -1.22 -8.96 26.12
C VAL A 322 -0.62 -10.36 26.31
N GLY A 323 -0.90 -11.04 27.43
CA GLY A 323 -0.39 -12.39 27.68
C GLY A 323 -0.90 -13.48 26.73
N LYS A 324 -1.92 -13.21 25.91
CA LYS A 324 -2.46 -14.13 24.90
C LYS A 324 -1.83 -13.93 23.51
N ILE A 325 -1.09 -12.84 23.30
CA ILE A 325 -0.49 -12.52 22.02
C ILE A 325 0.67 -13.49 21.74
N ASN A 326 0.56 -14.26 20.65
CA ASN A 326 1.55 -15.27 20.28
C ASN A 326 2.00 -15.19 18.80
N ASP A 327 1.46 -14.24 18.04
CA ASP A 327 1.88 -13.92 16.68
C ASP A 327 2.53 -12.53 16.59
N GLU A 328 3.44 -12.37 15.64
CA GLU A 328 4.20 -11.12 15.45
C GLU A 328 3.31 -9.95 15.07
N GLU A 329 2.32 -10.18 14.21
CA GLU A 329 1.53 -9.11 13.62
C GLU A 329 0.62 -8.45 14.68
N THR A 330 -0.03 -9.23 15.53
CA THR A 330 -0.81 -8.71 16.67
C THR A 330 0.09 -7.97 17.65
N PHE A 331 1.28 -8.51 17.93
CA PHE A 331 2.24 -7.85 18.80
C PHE A 331 2.70 -6.51 18.21
N ARG A 332 2.99 -6.46 16.91
CA ARG A 332 3.42 -5.26 16.20
C ARG A 332 2.36 -4.16 16.29
N PHE A 333 1.10 -4.46 15.98
CA PHE A 333 0.02 -3.49 16.11
C PHE A 333 -0.25 -3.09 17.58
N CYS A 334 -0.12 -4.01 18.53
CA CYS A 334 -0.15 -3.69 19.96
C CYS A 334 0.91 -2.64 20.32
N THR A 335 2.16 -2.82 19.88
CA THR A 335 3.23 -1.84 20.13
C THR A 335 3.00 -0.50 19.44
N TYR A 336 2.33 -0.48 18.27
CA TYR A 336 1.96 0.76 17.60
C TYR A 336 0.95 1.56 18.41
N LEU A 337 -0.11 0.91 18.91
CA LEU A 337 -1.10 1.58 19.77
C LEU A 337 -0.45 2.10 21.05
N LEU A 338 0.35 1.28 21.73
CA LEU A 338 1.10 1.69 22.94
C LEU A 338 2.00 2.89 22.69
N LYS A 339 2.64 2.96 21.51
CA LYS A 339 3.48 4.10 21.12
C LYS A 339 2.67 5.38 20.94
N GLU A 340 1.50 5.31 20.32
CA GLU A 340 0.62 6.47 20.11
C GLU A 340 0.08 7.05 21.44
N MET A 341 -0.01 6.24 22.50
CA MET A 341 -0.40 6.69 23.84
C MET A 341 0.65 7.60 24.52
N ASN A 342 1.90 7.61 24.04
CA ASN A 342 3.01 8.37 24.62
C ASN A 342 3.23 8.10 26.14
N ILE A 343 3.11 6.83 26.54
CA ILE A 343 3.36 6.33 27.91
C ILE A 343 4.66 5.49 27.98
N ASP A 344 5.12 5.18 29.20
CA ASP A 344 6.10 4.11 29.40
C ASP A 344 5.40 2.76 29.34
N TYR A 345 5.38 2.15 28.16
CA TYR A 345 4.80 0.82 27.94
C TYR A 345 5.83 -0.30 28.07
N GLY A 346 7.06 0.00 28.51
CA GLY A 346 8.13 -0.99 28.50
C GLY A 346 7.87 -2.19 29.43
N GLU A 347 7.19 -2.00 30.56
CA GLU A 347 6.78 -3.10 31.44
C GLU A 347 5.79 -4.07 30.76
N ILE A 348 4.95 -3.56 29.86
CA ILE A 348 3.97 -4.36 29.12
C ILE A 348 4.69 -5.26 28.10
N ILE A 349 5.70 -4.74 27.42
CA ILE A 349 6.34 -5.43 26.29
C ILE A 349 7.65 -6.15 26.67
N ALA A 350 8.31 -5.80 27.78
CA ALA A 350 9.56 -6.42 28.21
C ALA A 350 9.48 -7.96 28.35
N PRO A 351 8.36 -8.56 28.83
CA PRO A 351 8.23 -10.02 28.87
C PRO A 351 8.37 -10.70 27.49
N PHE A 352 8.03 -10.01 26.40
CA PHE A 352 8.11 -10.54 25.03
C PHE A 352 9.54 -10.70 24.52
N ALA A 353 10.51 -10.08 25.18
CA ALA A 353 11.93 -10.30 24.91
C ALA A 353 12.36 -11.76 25.13
N SER A 354 11.56 -12.55 25.85
CA SER A 354 11.78 -13.99 26.10
C SER A 354 10.84 -14.90 25.32
N ASN A 355 10.04 -14.37 24.38
CA ASN A 355 9.06 -15.16 23.64
C ASN A 355 9.75 -16.25 22.79
N GLU A 356 9.09 -17.40 22.59
CA GLU A 356 9.63 -18.48 21.75
C GLU A 356 9.76 -18.05 20.29
N ASN A 357 8.84 -17.21 19.80
CA ASN A 357 8.85 -16.65 18.46
C ASN A 357 9.96 -15.59 18.31
N GLU A 358 10.85 -15.79 17.34
CA GLU A 358 11.98 -14.90 17.03
C GLU A 358 11.54 -13.50 16.62
N ASP A 359 10.53 -13.38 15.77
CA ASP A 359 10.09 -12.09 15.22
C ASP A 359 9.42 -11.22 16.29
N ILE A 360 8.72 -11.85 17.24
CA ILE A 360 8.22 -11.19 18.45
C ILE A 360 9.37 -10.65 19.29
N ARG A 361 10.43 -11.45 19.54
CA ARG A 361 11.61 -10.97 20.28
C ARG A 361 12.26 -9.79 19.57
N VAL A 362 12.42 -9.87 18.25
CA VAL A 362 12.95 -8.77 17.43
C VAL A 362 12.12 -7.50 17.60
N SER A 363 10.80 -7.61 17.46
CA SER A 363 9.88 -6.48 17.63
C SER A 363 9.90 -5.91 19.05
N ALA A 364 10.05 -6.76 20.08
CA ALA A 364 10.11 -6.33 21.47
C ALA A 364 11.38 -5.49 21.73
N TYR A 365 12.54 -5.95 21.27
CA TYR A 365 13.79 -5.20 21.38
C TYR A 365 13.75 -3.89 20.60
N TYR A 366 13.20 -3.91 19.38
CA TYR A 366 13.02 -2.69 18.58
C TYR A 366 12.18 -1.67 19.33
N SER A 367 11.01 -2.06 19.83
CA SER A 367 10.07 -1.18 20.53
C SER A 367 10.62 -0.67 21.86
N LEU A 368 11.28 -1.52 22.68
CA LEU A 368 11.98 -1.08 23.88
C LEU A 368 13.08 -0.05 23.56
N GLY A 369 13.78 -0.22 22.43
CA GLY A 369 14.83 0.69 21.97
C GLY A 369 14.34 2.11 21.64
N GLN A 370 13.05 2.28 21.36
CA GLN A 370 12.40 3.57 21.08
C GLN A 370 12.03 4.35 22.35
N LEU A 371 12.05 3.71 23.53
CA LEU A 371 11.69 4.35 24.78
C LEU A 371 12.76 5.35 25.24
N LYS A 372 12.33 6.54 25.68
CA LYS A 372 13.24 7.56 26.23
C LYS A 372 13.93 7.08 27.52
N ASN A 373 13.26 6.24 28.29
CA ASN A 373 13.74 5.68 29.56
C ASN A 373 14.26 4.23 29.40
N LYS A 374 14.70 3.83 28.20
CA LYS A 374 15.15 2.46 27.90
C LYS A 374 16.27 1.93 28.81
N SER A 375 17.02 2.80 29.49
CA SER A 375 17.99 2.40 30.52
C SER A 375 17.39 1.58 31.67
N LYS A 376 16.09 1.75 31.94
CA LYS A 376 15.33 0.94 32.91
C LYS A 376 15.33 -0.56 32.54
N TYR A 377 15.39 -0.88 31.25
CA TYR A 377 15.29 -2.24 30.71
C TYR A 377 16.67 -2.80 30.30
N LEU A 378 17.75 -2.33 30.93
CA LEU A 378 19.12 -2.75 30.63
C LEU A 378 19.30 -4.27 30.69
N GLU A 379 18.77 -4.93 31.73
CA GLU A 379 18.87 -6.38 31.89
C GLU A 379 18.13 -7.14 30.77
N THR A 380 17.01 -6.58 30.28
CA THR A 380 16.29 -7.12 29.11
C THR A 380 17.15 -7.03 27.85
N PHE A 381 17.82 -5.89 27.60
CA PHE A 381 18.74 -5.77 26.46
C PHE A 381 19.93 -6.71 26.58
N ILE A 382 20.48 -6.89 27.79
CA ILE A 382 21.54 -7.85 28.05
C ILE A 382 21.09 -9.26 27.66
N GLN A 383 19.87 -9.67 27.99
CA GLN A 383 19.33 -10.95 27.53
C GLN A 383 19.39 -11.06 26.00
N GLY A 384 19.03 -10.00 25.27
CA GLY A 384 19.01 -9.99 23.80
C GLY A 384 20.40 -10.09 23.17
N LEU A 385 21.41 -9.48 23.81
CA LEU A 385 22.82 -9.64 23.41
C LEU A 385 23.30 -11.09 23.54
N ASN A 386 22.69 -11.88 24.43
CA ASN A 386 23.00 -13.29 24.67
C ASN A 386 22.03 -14.24 23.97
N ASP A 387 21.11 -13.74 23.14
CA ASP A 387 20.17 -14.57 22.40
C ASP A 387 20.90 -15.49 21.40
N LYS A 388 20.31 -16.66 21.13
CA LYS A 388 20.84 -17.66 20.21
C LYS A 388 20.71 -17.26 18.73
N THR A 389 19.80 -16.34 18.43
CA THR A 389 19.45 -15.90 17.07
C THR A 389 20.14 -14.58 16.70
N ASP A 390 20.78 -14.56 15.53
CA ASP A 390 21.55 -13.41 15.04
C ASP A 390 20.70 -12.14 14.86
N SER A 391 19.44 -12.30 14.42
CA SER A 391 18.48 -11.22 14.23
C SER A 391 18.17 -10.49 15.54
N VAL A 392 17.94 -11.24 16.63
CA VAL A 392 17.68 -10.70 17.96
C VAL A 392 18.92 -10.01 18.51
N VAL A 393 20.09 -10.62 18.39
CA VAL A 393 21.36 -10.00 18.82
C VAL A 393 21.60 -8.67 18.08
N ARG A 394 21.42 -8.66 16.75
CA ARG A 394 21.53 -7.44 15.94
C ARG A 394 20.55 -6.37 16.40
N THR A 395 19.28 -6.71 16.60
CA THR A 395 18.26 -5.74 17.00
C THR A 395 18.50 -5.21 18.42
N ALA A 396 18.95 -6.05 19.35
CA ALA A 396 19.35 -5.62 20.70
C ALA A 396 20.54 -4.65 20.65
N LEU A 397 21.57 -4.92 19.82
CA LEU A 397 22.69 -4.00 19.60
C LEU A 397 22.21 -2.65 19.05
N GLN A 398 21.28 -2.65 18.09
CA GLN A 398 20.69 -1.44 17.51
C GLN A 398 19.91 -0.64 18.57
N ALA A 399 19.06 -1.31 19.35
CA ALA A 399 18.24 -0.71 20.39
C ALA A 399 19.06 0.00 21.50
N LEU A 400 20.28 -0.49 21.76
CA LEU A 400 21.25 0.11 22.69
C LEU A 400 21.90 1.42 22.19
N ASP A 401 21.55 1.89 20.99
CA ASP A 401 21.27 3.32 20.69
C ASP A 401 21.59 4.38 21.77
N GLY A 402 22.82 4.87 21.96
CA GLY A 402 23.11 5.92 22.95
C GLY A 402 23.04 5.50 24.44
N LEU A 403 23.04 4.20 24.74
CA LEU A 403 23.11 3.68 26.10
C LEU A 403 24.54 3.21 26.41
N GLU A 404 25.26 4.00 27.21
CA GLU A 404 26.69 3.82 27.52
C GLU A 404 26.91 3.26 28.94
N ASP A 405 26.39 2.06 29.21
CA ASP A 405 26.59 1.38 30.50
C ASP A 405 27.77 0.40 30.46
N LYS A 406 28.69 0.50 31.42
CA LYS A 406 29.87 -0.37 31.51
C LYS A 406 29.52 -1.86 31.67
N LYS A 407 28.36 -2.18 32.26
CA LYS A 407 27.86 -3.56 32.37
C LYS A 407 27.74 -4.25 31.00
N LEU A 408 27.58 -3.48 29.92
CA LEU A 408 27.47 -4.03 28.57
C LEU A 408 28.80 -4.57 28.03
N LEU A 409 29.95 -4.11 28.54
CA LEU A 409 31.26 -4.47 28.00
C LEU A 409 31.52 -5.98 28.06
N ILE A 410 31.10 -6.67 29.12
CA ILE A 410 31.24 -8.12 29.22
C ILE A 410 30.43 -8.85 28.13
N HIS A 411 29.23 -8.36 27.82
CA HIS A 411 28.38 -8.93 26.79
C HIS A 411 28.87 -8.58 25.38
N TYR A 412 29.37 -7.37 25.16
CA TYR A 412 30.02 -6.97 23.93
C TYR A 412 31.29 -7.77 23.63
N LYS A 413 32.08 -8.09 24.66
CA LYS A 413 33.23 -8.99 24.55
C LYS A 413 32.78 -10.40 24.13
N SER A 414 31.77 -10.94 24.80
CA SER A 414 31.17 -12.25 24.45
C SER A 414 30.68 -12.30 23.00
N ILE A 415 29.98 -11.26 22.51
CA ILE A 415 29.57 -11.18 21.09
C ILE A 415 30.81 -11.19 20.17
N SER A 416 31.83 -10.41 20.49
CA SER A 416 33.05 -10.40 19.67
C SER A 416 33.75 -11.76 19.60
N GLU A 417 33.67 -12.56 20.67
CA GLU A 417 34.20 -13.93 20.72
C GLU A 417 33.32 -14.91 19.95
N ARG A 418 31.99 -14.80 20.06
CA ARG A 418 31.00 -15.60 19.32
C ARG A 418 31.06 -15.38 17.81
N PHE A 419 31.37 -14.15 17.36
CA PHE A 419 31.40 -13.76 15.95
C PHE A 419 32.84 -13.39 15.52
N PRO A 420 33.63 -14.35 15.02
CA PRO A 420 35.03 -14.10 14.64
C PRO A 420 35.18 -13.29 13.34
N LYS A 421 34.15 -13.24 12.50
CA LYS A 421 34.08 -12.46 11.26
C LYS A 421 32.70 -11.79 11.15
N GLU A 422 32.61 -10.75 10.32
CA GLU A 422 31.33 -10.07 10.09
C GLU A 422 30.29 -11.02 9.52
N GLN A 423 29.10 -10.99 10.11
CA GLN A 423 27.95 -11.78 9.72
C GLN A 423 26.69 -11.03 10.16
N ASN A 424 25.70 -10.96 9.27
CA ASN A 424 24.39 -10.39 9.57
C ASN A 424 24.42 -8.97 10.16
N TYR A 425 25.47 -8.18 9.86
CA TYR A 425 25.71 -6.82 10.38
C TYR A 425 25.95 -6.76 11.90
N ILE A 426 26.30 -7.86 12.54
CA ILE A 426 26.49 -7.91 14.00
C ILE A 426 27.74 -7.13 14.43
N LEU A 427 28.91 -7.39 13.83
CA LEU A 427 30.13 -6.71 14.28
C LEU A 427 30.14 -5.23 13.88
N VAL A 428 29.48 -4.86 12.78
CA VAL A 428 29.18 -3.46 12.43
C VAL A 428 28.42 -2.78 13.57
N ASN A 429 27.29 -3.33 14.01
CA ASN A 429 26.50 -2.73 15.09
C ASN A 429 27.23 -2.77 16.44
N LEU A 430 27.98 -3.85 16.73
CA LEU A 430 28.83 -3.94 17.92
C LEU A 430 29.88 -2.83 17.95
N ASN A 431 30.55 -2.56 16.83
CA ASN A 431 31.54 -1.49 16.74
C ASN A 431 30.93 -0.11 16.97
N LEU A 432 29.69 0.13 16.52
CA LEU A 432 28.95 1.36 16.85
C LEU A 432 28.73 1.50 18.36
N ARG A 433 28.42 0.41 19.07
CA ARG A 433 28.24 0.39 20.53
C ARG A 433 29.54 0.48 21.32
N LEU A 434 30.66 0.04 20.74
CA LEU A 434 31.98 0.12 21.38
C LEU A 434 32.69 1.46 21.19
N LYS A 435 32.30 2.23 20.17
CA LYS A 435 32.88 3.54 19.85
C LYS A 435 32.90 4.52 21.04
N PRO A 436 31.82 4.68 21.84
CA PRO A 436 31.85 5.57 23.01
C PRO A 436 32.85 5.15 24.10
N PHE A 437 33.24 3.88 24.12
CA PHE A 437 34.24 3.33 25.04
C PHE A 437 35.67 3.35 24.46
N GLY A 438 35.87 3.90 23.26
CA GLY A 438 37.15 3.87 22.56
C GLY A 438 37.59 2.46 22.13
N LEU A 439 36.65 1.53 22.01
CA LEU A 439 36.90 0.14 21.69
C LEU A 439 36.39 -0.23 20.30
N THR A 440 36.88 -1.37 19.82
CA THR A 440 36.40 -2.09 18.64
C THR A 440 36.19 -3.55 19.03
N ASN A 441 35.50 -4.30 18.19
CA ASN A 441 35.37 -5.75 18.33
C ASN A 441 36.74 -6.44 18.48
N SER A 442 37.79 -5.91 17.85
CA SER A 442 39.15 -6.47 17.98
C SER A 442 39.81 -6.09 19.31
N THR A 443 39.72 -4.83 19.74
CA THR A 443 40.42 -4.37 20.95
C THR A 443 39.76 -4.85 22.23
N ILE A 444 38.43 -5.05 22.25
CA ILE A 444 37.72 -5.50 23.45
C ILE A 444 38.11 -6.92 23.91
N LYS A 445 38.60 -7.77 23.00
CA LYS A 445 39.06 -9.12 23.35
C LYS A 445 40.26 -9.12 24.29
N ASN A 446 41.09 -8.08 24.21
CA ASN A 446 42.37 -7.99 24.90
C ASN A 446 42.33 -7.19 26.20
N ILE A 447 41.16 -6.69 26.61
CA ILE A 447 41.00 -5.94 27.85
C ILE A 447 40.36 -6.79 28.94
N ASP A 448 40.70 -6.47 30.18
CA ASP A 448 39.90 -6.83 31.35
C ASP A 448 38.75 -5.83 31.47
N VAL A 449 37.54 -6.30 31.17
CA VAL A 449 36.32 -5.48 31.15
C VAL A 449 35.90 -5.02 32.54
N GLU A 450 36.31 -5.70 33.61
CA GLU A 450 35.97 -5.35 34.99
C GLU A 450 36.81 -4.15 35.48
N THR A 451 38.07 -4.07 35.06
CA THR A 451 38.99 -3.00 35.44
C THR A 451 39.14 -1.91 34.37
N TYR A 452 38.40 -1.99 33.26
CA TYR A 452 38.53 -1.05 32.16
C TYR A 452 38.03 0.36 32.52
N GLU A 453 38.93 1.33 32.48
CA GLU A 453 38.64 2.75 32.61
C GLU A 453 38.87 3.45 31.27
N PHE A 454 37.78 3.93 30.66
CA PHE A 454 37.85 4.80 29.50
C PHE A 454 37.84 6.28 29.94
N PHE A 455 38.95 6.97 29.68
CA PHE A 455 39.04 8.40 29.91
C PHE A 455 38.47 9.13 28.69
N THR A 456 37.24 9.64 28.80
CA THR A 456 36.74 10.60 27.82
C THR A 456 37.57 11.88 27.95
N ASP A 457 38.15 12.34 26.85
CA ASP A 457 39.00 13.53 26.78
C ASP A 457 38.21 14.86 26.97
N LYS A 458 37.11 14.84 27.74
CA LYS A 458 36.33 16.03 28.11
C LYS A 458 37.05 16.93 29.12
N ASN A 459 38.09 16.45 29.79
CA ASN A 459 38.86 17.21 30.78
C ASN A 459 40.07 17.99 30.22
N LYS A 460 40.43 17.86 28.94
CA LYS A 460 41.55 18.63 28.36
C LYS A 460 41.22 20.10 28.05
N TRP A 461 39.94 20.48 27.98
CA TRP A 461 39.57 21.88 27.72
C TRP A 461 39.88 22.81 28.91
N TYR A 462 39.98 22.29 30.13
CA TYR A 462 40.32 23.08 31.32
C TYR A 462 41.82 23.20 31.61
N GLN A 463 42.70 22.53 30.85
CA GLN A 463 44.15 22.59 31.09
C GLN A 463 44.91 23.60 30.21
N PHE A 464 44.22 24.33 29.33
CA PHE A 464 44.83 25.42 28.56
C PHE A 464 44.76 26.81 29.24
N TRP A 465 44.23 26.90 30.46
CA TRP A 465 44.17 28.15 31.25
C TRP A 465 44.77 28.01 32.66
N LYS A 466 46.03 27.58 32.75
CA LYS A 466 46.85 27.81 33.95
C LYS A 466 48.22 28.37 33.59
#